data_AF-H6RK48-F1
#
_entry.id   AF-H6RK48-F1
#
_cell.length_a   1.000
_cell.length_b   1.000
_cell.length_c   1.000
_cell.angle_alpha   90.00
_cell.angle_beta   90.00
_cell.angle_gamma   90.00
#
_symmetry.space_group_name_H-M   'P 1'
#
loop_
_entity.id
_entity.type
_entity.pdbx_description
1 polymer ?
#
loop_
_entity_poly.entity_id
_entity_poly.type
_entity_poly.pdbx_seq_one_letter_code
_entity_poly.pdbx_strand_id
1 'polypeptide(L)'
;MPPVPHTAVADLLGALAYAELTAFDRLAEDARMAPTLTGRASLARMAAAEIAHHVQLSARLTELGVDPAAAMAPFVSALDTFHESTRPSTWLEGLVKAYVGDGLATDFYREIAGFLPEPDRSLVLDVLADTGHADFAVREVRAAIAADRKVAGRLALWGRRLVGEAMTRSQAVIAEHDRLADLIVSGTGDLSGIGRLIERITDAHTERMKALGLNP
;
A
#
# COMPACT_ATOMS: atom_id res chain seq x y z
N MET A 1 9.75 -12.73 22.69
CA MET A 1 10.54 -12.13 21.60
C MET A 1 11.59 -11.21 22.21
N PRO A 2 12.81 -11.15 21.66
CA PRO A 2 13.76 -10.10 22.02
C PRO A 2 13.15 -8.71 21.70
N PRO A 3 13.58 -7.63 22.39
CA PRO A 3 13.09 -6.29 22.11
C PRO A 3 13.44 -5.88 20.69
N VAL A 4 12.47 -5.32 19.96
CA VAL A 4 12.71 -4.76 18.63
C VAL A 4 13.65 -3.55 18.77
N PRO A 5 14.78 -3.51 18.02
CA PRO A 5 15.65 -2.34 18.05
C PRO A 5 14.90 -1.10 17.58
N HIS A 6 15.05 0.00 18.31
CA HIS A 6 14.45 1.29 18.00
C HIS A 6 14.79 1.79 16.58
N THR A 7 15.95 1.38 16.05
CA THR A 7 16.40 1.68 14.69
C THR A 7 15.60 0.93 13.62
N ALA A 8 15.16 -0.30 13.87
CA ALA A 8 14.34 -1.08 12.93
C ALA A 8 12.90 -0.53 12.85
N VAL A 9 12.36 -0.06 13.98
CA VAL A 9 11.08 0.66 14.00
C VAL A 9 11.17 1.94 13.19
N ALA A 10 12.23 2.73 13.36
CA ALA A 10 12.44 3.96 12.60
C ALA A 10 12.56 3.69 11.09
N ASP A 11 13.29 2.65 10.68
CA ASP A 11 13.39 2.26 9.27
C ASP A 11 12.00 1.89 8.70
N LEU A 12 11.21 1.10 9.44
CA LEU A 12 9.85 0.75 9.03
C LEU A 12 8.95 1.98 8.91
N LEU A 13 8.91 2.83 9.92
CA LEU A 13 8.10 4.06 9.90
C LEU A 13 8.55 5.00 8.78
N GLY A 14 9.84 5.04 8.44
CA GLY A 14 10.37 5.76 7.28
C GLY A 14 9.81 5.23 5.96
N ALA A 15 9.78 3.90 5.78
CA ALA A 15 9.19 3.27 4.60
C ALA A 15 7.70 3.57 4.48
N LEU A 16 6.96 3.44 5.58
CA LEU A 16 5.52 3.73 5.61
C LEU A 16 5.25 5.22 5.33
N ALA A 17 5.97 6.13 5.98
CA ALA A 17 5.79 7.56 5.79
C ALA A 17 5.98 7.99 4.33
N TYR A 18 6.96 7.40 3.63
CA TYR A 18 7.17 7.71 2.21
C TYR A 18 6.11 7.08 1.30
N ALA A 19 5.65 5.86 1.64
CA ALA A 19 4.57 5.20 0.92
C ALA A 19 3.27 6.03 0.96
N GLU A 20 2.86 6.50 2.13
CA GLU A 20 1.68 7.36 2.31
C GLU A 20 1.84 8.71 1.55
N LEU A 21 3.02 9.34 1.62
CA LEU A 21 3.28 10.60 0.90
C LEU A 21 3.13 10.42 -0.62
N THR A 22 3.68 9.33 -1.14
CA THR A 22 3.63 9.05 -2.57
C THR A 22 2.22 8.63 -3.00
N ALA A 23 1.51 7.87 -2.16
CA ALA A 23 0.12 7.50 -2.38
C ALA A 23 -0.78 8.74 -2.46
N PHE A 24 -0.62 9.71 -1.56
CA PHE A 24 -1.31 11.01 -1.64
C PHE A 24 -1.14 11.66 -3.01
N ASP A 25 0.10 11.83 -3.46
CA ASP A 25 0.41 12.50 -4.73
C ASP A 25 -0.23 11.77 -5.92
N ARG A 26 -0.15 10.44 -5.94
CA ARG A 26 -0.70 9.63 -7.03
C ARG A 26 -2.22 9.61 -7.03
N LEU A 27 -2.86 9.46 -5.88
CA LEU A 27 -4.33 9.51 -5.79
C LEU A 27 -4.86 10.89 -6.20
N ALA A 28 -4.17 11.97 -5.82
CA ALA A 28 -4.51 13.33 -6.22
C ALA A 28 -4.33 13.56 -7.73
N GLU A 29 -3.30 12.97 -8.35
CA GLU A 29 -3.12 12.95 -9.81
C GLU A 29 -4.24 12.15 -10.49
N ASP A 30 -4.51 10.93 -10.04
CA ASP A 30 -5.50 10.01 -10.60
C ASP A 30 -6.94 10.55 -10.50
N ALA A 31 -7.26 11.26 -9.41
CA ALA A 31 -8.54 11.93 -9.22
C ALA A 31 -8.91 12.89 -10.37
N ARG A 32 -7.91 13.44 -11.08
CA ARG A 32 -8.13 14.36 -12.22
C ARG A 32 -8.69 13.65 -13.45
N MET A 33 -8.51 12.34 -13.56
CA MET A 33 -9.05 11.53 -14.67
C MET A 33 -10.54 11.18 -14.47
N ALA A 34 -11.11 11.45 -13.30
CA ALA A 34 -12.46 11.03 -12.97
C ALA A 34 -13.52 11.61 -13.92
N PRO A 35 -14.42 10.78 -14.47
CA PRO A 35 -15.49 11.24 -15.37
C PRO A 35 -16.62 11.96 -14.63
N THR A 36 -16.69 11.82 -13.30
CA THR A 36 -17.72 12.42 -12.46
C THR A 36 -17.10 13.16 -11.27
N LEU A 37 -17.80 14.19 -10.79
CA LEU A 37 -17.39 14.91 -9.58
C LEU A 37 -17.38 14.00 -8.35
N THR A 38 -18.28 13.01 -8.29
CA THR A 38 -18.32 12.03 -7.21
C THR A 38 -17.07 11.14 -7.22
N GLY A 39 -16.64 10.64 -8.38
CA GLY A 39 -15.39 9.89 -8.52
C GLY A 39 -14.18 10.73 -8.14
N ARG A 40 -14.12 11.97 -8.63
CA ARG A 40 -13.04 12.92 -8.29
C ARG A 40 -12.95 13.14 -6.79
N ALA A 41 -14.09 13.41 -6.14
CA ALA A 41 -14.15 13.64 -4.70
C ALA A 41 -13.79 12.37 -3.90
N SER A 42 -14.10 11.18 -4.44
CA SER A 42 -13.75 9.90 -3.82
C SER A 42 -12.22 9.74 -3.72
N LEU A 43 -11.49 9.77 -4.83
CA LEU A 43 -10.02 9.63 -4.76
C LEU A 43 -9.34 10.82 -4.07
N ALA A 44 -9.91 12.03 -4.17
CA ALA A 44 -9.36 13.18 -3.45
C ALA A 44 -9.47 13.04 -1.92
N ARG A 45 -10.55 12.43 -1.40
CA ARG A 45 -10.68 12.12 0.03
C ARG A 45 -9.71 11.04 0.46
N MET A 46 -9.51 10.01 -0.37
CA MET A 46 -8.51 8.99 -0.12
C MET A 46 -7.11 9.61 -0.03
N ALA A 47 -6.73 10.45 -1.00
CA ALA A 47 -5.48 11.20 -0.95
C ALA A 47 -5.34 12.02 0.35
N ALA A 48 -6.40 12.71 0.77
CA ALA A 48 -6.39 13.49 2.01
C ALA A 48 -6.16 12.62 3.27
N ALA A 49 -6.57 11.36 3.26
CA ALA A 49 -6.26 10.42 4.34
C ALA A 49 -4.78 10.02 4.32
N GLU A 50 -4.22 9.66 3.16
CA GLU A 50 -2.80 9.30 3.04
C GLU A 50 -1.86 10.41 3.56
N ILE A 51 -2.13 11.68 3.20
CA ILE A 51 -1.28 12.78 3.71
C ILE A 51 -1.43 12.98 5.24
N ALA A 52 -2.60 12.68 5.80
CA ALA A 52 -2.79 12.70 7.25
C ALA A 52 -2.00 11.58 7.93
N HIS A 53 -1.99 10.38 7.36
CA HIS A 53 -1.18 9.26 7.84
C HIS A 53 0.32 9.56 7.76
N HIS A 54 0.79 10.11 6.65
CA HIS A 54 2.17 10.59 6.50
C HIS A 54 2.58 11.54 7.63
N VAL A 55 1.71 12.49 7.98
CA VAL A 55 1.95 13.43 9.09
C VAL A 55 2.06 12.70 10.43
N GLN A 56 1.18 11.73 10.70
CA GLN A 56 1.22 10.95 11.94
C GLN A 56 2.51 10.11 12.07
N LEU A 57 2.90 9.43 10.98
CA LEU A 57 4.13 8.62 10.95
C LEU A 57 5.38 9.50 11.09
N SER A 58 5.41 10.67 10.46
CA SER A 58 6.50 11.64 10.56
C SER A 58 6.62 12.25 11.95
N ALA A 59 5.49 12.53 12.62
CA ALA A 59 5.48 12.98 14.00
C ALA A 59 6.11 11.91 14.91
N ARG A 60 5.76 10.63 14.71
CA ARG A 60 6.35 9.53 15.47
C ARG A 60 7.86 9.39 15.25
N LEU A 61 8.33 9.49 14.01
CA LEU A 61 9.77 9.51 13.70
C LEU A 61 10.50 10.62 14.48
N THR A 62 9.88 11.80 14.57
CA THR A 62 10.43 12.94 15.33
C THR A 62 10.48 12.66 16.83
N GLU A 63 9.46 12.02 17.41
CA GLU A 63 9.47 11.59 18.83
C GLU A 63 10.57 10.58 19.14
N LEU A 64 10.89 9.72 18.16
CA LEU A 64 12.00 8.78 18.20
C LEU A 64 13.36 9.49 18.00
N GLY A 65 13.40 10.81 17.83
CA GLY A 65 14.62 11.58 17.61
C GLY A 65 15.24 11.35 16.23
N VAL A 66 14.45 10.88 15.26
CA VAL A 66 14.88 10.61 13.89
C VAL A 66 14.29 11.68 12.97
N ASP A 67 15.12 12.23 12.09
CA ASP A 67 14.64 13.13 11.03
C ASP A 67 13.77 12.34 10.02
N PRO A 68 12.48 12.70 9.82
CA PRO A 68 11.61 11.98 8.91
C PRO A 68 12.15 11.94 7.47
N ALA A 69 12.76 13.01 6.99
CA ALA A 69 13.31 13.04 5.63
C ALA A 69 14.47 12.04 5.47
N ALA A 70 15.39 12.01 6.44
CA ALA A 70 16.46 11.03 6.47
C ALA A 70 15.95 9.58 6.59
N ALA A 71 14.88 9.33 7.35
CA ALA A 71 14.29 8.00 7.49
C ALA A 71 13.59 7.52 6.20
N MET A 72 12.97 8.44 5.44
CA MET A 72 12.31 8.13 4.17
C MET A 72 13.28 7.93 3.00
N ALA A 73 14.39 8.67 2.99
CA ALA A 73 15.33 8.72 1.87
C ALA A 73 15.77 7.34 1.30
N PRO A 74 16.02 6.30 2.11
CA PRO A 74 16.43 4.99 1.58
C PRO A 74 15.37 4.32 0.71
N PHE A 75 14.08 4.60 0.95
CA PHE A 75 12.96 3.90 0.30
C PHE A 75 12.44 4.61 -0.96
N VAL A 76 12.93 5.83 -1.23
CA VAL A 76 12.49 6.69 -2.33
C VAL A 76 12.54 5.95 -3.67
N SER A 77 13.71 5.40 -4.01
CA SER A 77 13.92 4.74 -5.30
C SER A 77 12.96 3.56 -5.53
N ALA A 78 12.80 2.69 -4.53
CA ALA A 78 11.97 1.50 -4.65
C ALA A 78 10.48 1.85 -4.80
N LEU A 79 9.98 2.79 -3.99
CA LEU A 79 8.57 3.19 -4.01
C LEU A 79 8.25 4.05 -5.23
N ASP A 80 9.11 4.98 -5.64
CA ASP A 80 8.94 5.75 -6.88
C ASP A 80 8.90 4.82 -8.09
N THR A 81 9.82 3.86 -8.18
CA THR A 81 9.85 2.89 -9.28
C THR A 81 8.56 2.06 -9.35
N PHE A 82 7.98 1.67 -8.21
CA PHE A 82 6.66 1.02 -8.17
C PHE A 82 5.60 1.91 -8.81
N HIS A 83 5.51 3.18 -8.39
CA HIS A 83 4.47 4.08 -8.88
C HIS A 83 4.65 4.44 -10.36
N GLU A 84 5.90 4.59 -10.83
CA GLU A 84 6.24 4.79 -12.23
C GLU A 84 5.88 3.57 -13.09
N SER A 85 6.24 2.37 -12.65
CA SER A 85 5.93 1.13 -13.37
C SER A 85 4.44 0.78 -13.33
N THR A 86 3.68 1.40 -12.43
CA THR A 86 2.23 1.23 -12.26
C THR A 86 1.46 2.53 -12.51
N ARG A 87 1.94 3.42 -13.38
CA ARG A 87 1.20 4.63 -13.75
C ARG A 87 -0.07 4.26 -14.55
N PRO A 88 -1.29 4.57 -14.06
CA PRO A 88 -2.51 4.27 -14.78
C PRO A 88 -2.66 5.18 -16.00
N SER A 89 -3.26 4.64 -17.07
CA SER A 89 -3.55 5.38 -18.31
C SER A 89 -5.01 5.81 -18.42
N THR A 90 -5.87 5.28 -17.55
CA THR A 90 -7.30 5.55 -17.53
C THR A 90 -7.82 5.69 -16.10
N TRP A 91 -8.98 6.32 -15.96
CA TRP A 91 -9.70 6.41 -14.69
C TRP A 91 -9.90 5.04 -14.01
N LEU A 92 -10.31 4.02 -14.76
CA LEU A 92 -10.59 2.70 -14.21
C LEU A 92 -9.31 1.99 -13.75
N GLU A 93 -8.20 2.18 -14.45
CA GLU A 93 -6.89 1.69 -14.00
C GLU A 93 -6.46 2.38 -12.71
N GLY A 94 -6.67 3.70 -12.59
CA GLY A 94 -6.41 4.45 -11.35
C GLY A 94 -7.28 3.98 -10.18
N LEU A 95 -8.56 3.72 -10.43
CA LEU A 95 -9.48 3.22 -9.41
C LEU A 95 -9.15 1.79 -8.96
N VAL A 96 -8.77 0.90 -9.89
CA VAL A 96 -8.27 -0.44 -9.55
C VAL A 96 -6.95 -0.35 -8.79
N LYS A 97 -6.04 0.56 -9.17
CA LYS A 97 -4.78 0.78 -8.46
C LYS A 97 -5.02 1.25 -7.03
N ALA A 98 -5.91 2.22 -6.82
CA ALA A 98 -6.28 2.70 -5.50
C ALA A 98 -6.83 1.56 -4.63
N TYR A 99 -7.80 0.79 -5.15
CA TYR A 99 -8.41 -0.34 -4.44
C TYR A 99 -7.43 -1.46 -4.10
N VAL A 100 -6.59 -1.85 -5.06
CA VAL A 100 -5.60 -2.92 -4.85
C VAL A 100 -4.48 -2.44 -3.94
N GLY A 101 -4.00 -1.21 -4.13
CA GLY A 101 -2.93 -0.61 -3.31
C GLY A 101 -3.34 -0.50 -1.84
N ASP A 102 -4.52 0.05 -1.57
CA ASP A 102 -5.11 0.15 -0.22
C ASP A 102 -5.25 -1.22 0.44
N GLY A 103 -5.74 -2.22 -0.30
CA GLY A 103 -5.84 -3.59 0.20
C GLY A 103 -4.49 -4.24 0.50
N LEU A 104 -3.49 -4.07 -0.38
CA LEU A 104 -2.14 -4.61 -0.16
C LEU A 104 -1.46 -3.93 1.03
N ALA A 105 -1.59 -2.61 1.16
CA ALA A 105 -1.08 -1.85 2.30
C ALA A 105 -1.75 -2.31 3.60
N THR A 106 -3.08 -2.48 3.59
CA THR A 106 -3.85 -2.99 4.74
C THR A 106 -3.37 -4.34 5.22
N ASP A 107 -3.17 -5.29 4.29
CA ASP A 107 -2.70 -6.63 4.65
C ASP A 107 -1.29 -6.58 5.23
N PHE A 108 -0.40 -5.80 4.60
CA PHE A 108 0.99 -5.65 5.05
C PHE A 108 1.06 -4.99 6.44
N TYR A 109 0.35 -3.88 6.64
CA TYR A 109 0.39 -3.11 7.88
C TYR A 109 -0.19 -3.91 9.06
N ARG A 110 -1.25 -4.68 8.81
CA ARG A 110 -1.84 -5.56 9.82
C ARG A 110 -0.85 -6.63 10.27
N GLU A 111 -0.07 -7.18 9.34
CA GLU A 111 0.95 -8.17 9.66
C GLU A 111 2.09 -7.52 10.46
N ILE A 112 2.70 -6.43 9.97
CA ILE A 112 3.82 -5.77 10.65
C ILE A 112 3.42 -5.24 12.03
N ALA A 113 2.19 -4.74 12.20
CA ALA A 113 1.70 -4.29 13.49
C ALA A 113 1.65 -5.42 14.52
N GLY A 114 1.50 -6.68 14.09
CA GLY A 114 1.60 -7.84 14.96
C GLY A 114 2.99 -8.01 15.60
N PHE A 115 4.03 -7.41 15.02
CA PHE A 115 5.42 -7.55 15.46
C PHE A 115 5.94 -6.33 16.24
N LEU A 116 5.22 -5.22 16.19
CA LEU A 116 5.62 -3.98 16.83
C LEU A 116 5.23 -3.96 18.31
N PRO A 117 6.10 -3.39 19.18
CA PRO A 117 5.70 -3.06 20.54
C PRO A 117 4.71 -1.88 20.53
N GLU A 118 3.99 -1.69 21.64
CA GLU A 118 3.31 -0.43 21.89
C GLU A 118 4.34 0.69 22.14
N PRO A 119 4.08 1.94 21.74
CA PRO A 119 2.84 2.44 21.11
C PRO A 119 2.79 2.32 19.57
N ASP A 120 3.88 1.86 18.94
CA ASP A 120 4.02 1.87 17.47
C ASP A 120 3.02 0.94 16.79
N ARG A 121 2.67 -0.17 17.44
CA ARG A 121 1.60 -1.07 17.00
C ARG A 121 0.26 -0.35 16.86
N SER A 122 -0.17 0.38 17.89
CA SER A 122 -1.43 1.13 17.84
C SER A 122 -1.40 2.19 16.74
N LEU A 123 -0.29 2.92 16.59
CA LEU A 123 -0.13 3.91 15.53
C LEU A 123 -0.30 3.30 14.13
N VAL A 124 0.38 2.19 13.85
CA VAL A 124 0.29 1.53 12.53
C VAL A 124 -1.11 1.00 12.27
N LEU A 125 -1.82 0.51 13.29
CA LEU A 125 -3.21 0.09 13.17
C LEU A 125 -4.19 1.26 13.02
N ASP A 126 -3.90 2.42 13.61
CA ASP A 126 -4.73 3.62 13.47
C ASP A 126 -4.60 4.23 12.06
N VAL A 127 -3.39 4.22 11.50
CA VAL A 127 -3.14 4.57 10.09
C VAL A 127 -3.89 3.64 9.13
N LEU A 128 -4.22 2.42 9.57
CA LEU A 128 -5.05 1.49 8.80
C LEU A 128 -6.55 1.73 8.87
N ALA A 129 -7.03 2.66 9.69
CA ALA A 129 -8.45 2.85 9.91
C ALA A 129 -9.14 3.43 8.66
N ASP A 130 -9.58 2.51 7.81
CA ASP A 130 -10.50 2.55 6.67
C ASP A 130 -10.86 3.93 6.10
N THR A 131 -10.43 4.14 4.86
CA THR A 131 -10.80 5.32 4.08
C THR A 131 -12.22 5.20 3.47
N GLY A 132 -12.88 4.03 3.53
CA GLY A 132 -14.26 3.83 3.07
C GLY A 132 -14.43 3.87 1.54
N HIS A 133 -13.34 3.79 0.78
CA HIS A 133 -13.33 3.92 -0.69
C HIS A 133 -13.46 2.58 -1.43
N ALA A 134 -13.36 1.45 -0.73
CA ALA A 134 -13.41 0.11 -1.30
C ALA A 134 -14.71 -0.17 -2.07
N ASP A 135 -15.86 0.07 -1.43
CA ASP A 135 -17.18 -0.14 -2.04
C ASP A 135 -17.42 0.75 -3.25
N PHE A 136 -16.86 1.96 -3.23
CA PHE A 136 -16.93 2.88 -4.37
C PHE A 136 -16.19 2.29 -5.58
N ALA A 137 -14.96 1.81 -5.39
CA ALA A 137 -14.18 1.21 -6.47
C ALA A 137 -14.86 -0.04 -7.06
N VAL A 138 -15.34 -0.94 -6.19
CA VAL A 138 -16.03 -2.17 -6.62
C VAL A 138 -17.26 -1.86 -7.46
N ARG A 139 -18.09 -0.92 -7.02
CA ARG A 139 -19.31 -0.57 -7.74
C ARG A 139 -19.01 0.05 -9.12
N GLU A 140 -18.10 1.01 -9.19
CA GLU A 140 -17.76 1.68 -10.46
C GLU A 140 -17.11 0.72 -11.47
N VAL A 141 -16.18 -0.12 -11.02
CA VAL A 141 -15.50 -1.09 -11.90
C VAL A 141 -16.50 -2.13 -12.42
N ARG A 142 -17.38 -2.66 -11.56
CA ARG A 142 -18.43 -3.58 -11.99
C ARG A 142 -19.40 -2.94 -12.97
N ALA A 143 -19.79 -1.68 -12.74
CA ALA A 143 -20.66 -0.94 -13.65
C ALA A 143 -19.99 -0.75 -15.02
N ALA A 144 -18.69 -0.42 -15.06
CA ALA A 144 -17.95 -0.30 -16.30
C ALA A 144 -17.83 -1.65 -17.05
N ILE A 145 -17.60 -2.75 -16.33
CA ILE A 145 -17.57 -4.10 -16.94
C ILE A 145 -18.94 -4.50 -17.49
N ALA A 146 -20.03 -4.16 -16.78
CA ALA A 146 -21.38 -4.42 -17.25
C ALA A 146 -21.71 -3.63 -18.53
N ALA A 147 -21.20 -2.41 -18.65
CA ALA A 147 -21.37 -1.57 -19.84
C ALA A 147 -20.49 -2.01 -21.02
N ASP A 148 -19.24 -2.43 -20.77
CA ASP A 148 -18.33 -2.96 -21.79
C ASP A 148 -17.48 -4.12 -21.24
N ARG A 149 -17.81 -5.34 -21.66
CA ARG A 149 -17.10 -6.55 -21.22
C ARG A 149 -15.63 -6.60 -21.63
N LYS A 150 -15.20 -5.83 -22.64
CA LYS A 150 -13.78 -5.80 -23.06
C LYS A 150 -12.88 -5.17 -21.99
N VAL A 151 -13.44 -4.30 -21.13
CA VAL A 151 -12.72 -3.64 -20.05
C VAL A 151 -12.18 -4.66 -19.04
N ALA A 152 -12.94 -5.73 -18.75
CA ALA A 152 -12.56 -6.72 -17.75
C ALA A 152 -11.20 -7.38 -18.03
N GLY A 153 -10.94 -7.79 -19.28
CA GLY A 153 -9.67 -8.42 -19.64
C GLY A 153 -8.46 -7.50 -19.45
N ARG A 154 -8.62 -6.20 -19.78
CA ARG A 154 -7.57 -5.19 -19.59
C ARG A 154 -7.31 -4.91 -18.12
N LEU A 155 -8.36 -4.73 -17.32
CA LEU A 155 -8.24 -4.49 -15.88
C LEU A 155 -7.69 -5.71 -15.11
N ALA A 156 -7.97 -6.93 -15.57
CA ALA A 156 -7.37 -8.13 -15.01
C ALA A 156 -5.84 -8.19 -15.23
N LEU A 157 -5.39 -7.90 -16.46
CA LEU A 157 -3.95 -7.76 -16.77
C LEU A 157 -3.31 -6.64 -15.93
N TRP A 158 -4.01 -5.53 -15.76
CA TRP A 158 -3.56 -4.43 -14.91
C TRP A 158 -3.39 -4.86 -13.46
N GLY A 159 -4.39 -5.53 -12.86
CA GLY A 159 -4.31 -6.05 -11.50
C GLY A 159 -3.14 -7.01 -11.29
N ARG A 160 -2.90 -7.94 -12.22
CA ARG A 160 -1.72 -8.82 -12.20
C ARG A 160 -0.40 -8.05 -12.23
N ARG A 161 -0.31 -6.99 -13.04
CA ARG A 161 0.87 -6.13 -13.08
C ARG A 161 1.08 -5.42 -11.74
N LEU A 162 0.02 -4.91 -11.12
CA LEU A 162 0.10 -4.22 -9.82
C LEU A 162 0.70 -5.14 -8.74
N VAL A 163 0.17 -6.35 -8.58
CA VAL A 163 0.69 -7.27 -7.55
C VAL A 163 2.11 -7.75 -7.88
N GLY A 164 2.42 -8.00 -9.16
CA GLY A 164 3.77 -8.41 -9.57
C GLY A 164 4.83 -7.34 -9.30
N GLU A 165 4.54 -6.09 -9.65
CA GLU A 165 5.41 -4.95 -9.36
C GLU A 165 5.54 -4.74 -7.84
N ALA A 166 4.44 -4.82 -7.08
CA ALA A 166 4.49 -4.69 -5.62
C ALA A 166 5.41 -5.76 -5.01
N MET A 167 5.27 -7.03 -5.41
CA MET A 167 6.14 -8.11 -4.93
C MET A 167 7.62 -7.90 -5.29
N THR A 168 7.90 -7.49 -6.52
CA THR A 168 9.28 -7.23 -6.98
C THR A 168 9.94 -6.13 -6.15
N ARG A 169 9.20 -5.07 -5.82
CA ARG A 169 9.72 -3.92 -5.06
C ARG A 169 9.88 -4.25 -3.59
N SER A 170 8.93 -4.97 -3.00
CA SER A 170 9.06 -5.47 -1.62
C SER A 170 10.28 -6.39 -1.46
N GLN A 171 10.54 -7.27 -2.43
CA GLN A 171 11.74 -8.12 -2.42
C GLN A 171 13.03 -7.30 -2.51
N ALA A 172 13.07 -6.26 -3.35
CA ALA A 172 14.23 -5.38 -3.44
C ALA A 172 14.48 -4.63 -2.12
N VAL A 173 13.44 -4.06 -1.51
CA VAL A 173 13.51 -3.40 -0.20
C VAL A 173 14.03 -4.35 0.88
N ILE A 174 13.50 -5.58 0.96
CA ILE A 174 13.97 -6.57 1.93
C ILE A 174 15.45 -6.94 1.69
N ALA A 175 15.87 -7.05 0.41
CA ALA A 175 17.25 -7.41 0.07
C ALA A 175 18.26 -6.27 0.32
N GLU A 176 17.84 -5.01 0.26
CA GLU A 176 18.70 -3.83 0.40
C GLU A 176 18.74 -3.29 1.84
N HIS A 177 17.86 -3.76 2.73
CA HIS A 177 17.72 -3.25 4.09
C HIS A 177 17.74 -4.35 5.16
N ASP A 178 18.95 -4.79 5.54
CA ASP A 178 19.18 -5.88 6.52
C ASP A 178 18.37 -5.72 7.83
N ARG A 179 18.28 -4.49 8.38
CA ARG A 179 17.53 -4.23 9.63
C ARG A 179 16.03 -4.46 9.48
N LEU A 180 15.47 -4.12 8.32
CA LEU A 180 14.06 -4.33 8.02
C LEU A 180 13.79 -5.81 7.72
N ALA A 181 14.71 -6.47 7.02
CA ALA A 181 14.67 -7.92 6.80
C ALA A 181 14.68 -8.67 8.13
N ASP A 182 15.59 -8.32 9.04
CA ASP A 182 15.69 -8.92 10.38
C ASP A 182 14.41 -8.70 11.20
N LEU A 183 13.80 -7.52 11.13
CA LEU A 183 12.52 -7.24 11.78
C LEU A 183 11.41 -8.15 11.25
N ILE A 184 11.30 -8.26 9.93
CA ILE A 184 10.30 -9.09 9.27
C ILE A 184 10.53 -10.56 9.61
N VAL A 185 11.75 -11.07 9.47
CA VAL A 185 12.10 -12.48 9.80
C VAL A 185 11.83 -12.79 11.27
N SER A 186 12.19 -11.87 12.18
CA SER A 186 11.93 -12.04 13.61
C SER A 186 10.44 -12.06 13.92
N GLY A 187 9.66 -11.23 13.23
CA GLY A 187 8.20 -11.19 13.35
C GLY A 187 7.51 -12.43 12.77
N THR A 188 7.94 -12.86 11.58
CA THR A 188 7.39 -14.04 10.89
C THR A 188 7.92 -15.36 11.43
N GLY A 189 8.89 -15.31 12.35
CA GLY A 189 9.57 -16.44 13.00
C GLY A 189 10.76 -16.99 12.21
N ASP A 190 10.64 -17.08 10.88
CA ASP A 190 11.69 -17.54 9.98
C ASP A 190 11.49 -17.05 8.54
N LEU A 191 12.46 -17.35 7.66
CA LEU A 191 12.36 -17.07 6.22
C LEU A 191 11.16 -17.76 5.56
N SER A 192 10.75 -18.94 6.05
CA SER A 192 9.56 -19.62 5.53
C SER A 192 8.27 -18.83 5.87
N GLY A 193 8.29 -18.06 6.95
CA GLY A 193 7.23 -17.13 7.35
C GLY A 193 7.04 -15.97 6.38
N ILE A 194 8.11 -15.48 5.74
CA ILE A 194 8.00 -14.47 4.66
C ILE A 194 7.25 -15.06 3.47
N GLY A 195 7.56 -16.30 3.08
CA GLY A 195 6.84 -16.99 2.01
C GLY A 195 5.35 -17.13 2.31
N ARG A 196 4.99 -17.53 3.54
CA ARG A 196 3.59 -17.61 3.99
C ARG A 196 2.89 -16.25 4.01
N LEU A 197 3.60 -15.17 4.35
CA LEU A 197 3.06 -13.82 4.32
C LEU A 197 2.71 -13.40 2.89
N ILE A 198 3.65 -13.60 1.96
CA ILE A 198 3.45 -13.30 0.54
C ILE A 198 2.27 -14.11 -0.03
N GLU A 199 2.15 -15.39 0.34
CA GLU A 199 1.03 -16.24 -0.06
C GLU A 199 -0.31 -15.66 0.40
N ARG A 200 -0.45 -15.28 1.69
CA ARG A 200 -1.67 -14.66 2.23
C ARG A 200 -2.03 -13.35 1.52
N ILE A 201 -1.05 -12.48 1.27
CA ILE A 201 -1.27 -11.21 0.56
C ILE A 201 -1.73 -11.46 -0.89
N THR A 202 -1.16 -12.48 -1.54
CA THR A 202 -1.50 -12.86 -2.92
C THR A 202 -2.90 -13.47 -2.99
N ASP A 203 -3.27 -14.34 -2.06
CA ASP A 203 -4.62 -14.91 -1.96
C ASP A 203 -5.68 -13.82 -1.70
N ALA A 204 -5.39 -12.89 -0.78
CA ALA A 204 -6.25 -11.74 -0.53
C ALA A 204 -6.38 -10.84 -1.78
N HIS A 205 -5.31 -10.66 -2.54
CA HIS A 205 -5.36 -9.97 -3.83
C HIS A 205 -6.25 -10.69 -4.85
N THR A 206 -6.16 -12.03 -4.94
CA THR A 206 -7.05 -12.83 -5.79
C THR A 206 -8.52 -12.62 -5.43
N GLU A 207 -8.86 -12.59 -4.15
CA GLU A 207 -10.23 -12.29 -3.70
C GLU A 207 -10.65 -10.85 -4.01
N ARG A 208 -9.75 -9.87 -3.87
CA ARG A 208 -10.00 -8.48 -4.29
C ARG A 208 -10.30 -8.37 -5.79
N MET A 209 -9.57 -9.09 -6.64
CA MET A 209 -9.82 -9.11 -8.08
C MET A 209 -11.19 -9.72 -8.40
N LYS A 210 -11.55 -10.83 -7.76
CA LYS A 210 -12.89 -11.42 -7.88
C LYS A 210 -13.98 -10.46 -7.41
N ALA A 211 -13.74 -9.71 -6.32
CA ALA A 211 -14.67 -8.70 -5.84
C ALA A 211 -14.92 -7.60 -6.89
N LEU A 212 -13.91 -7.19 -7.65
CA LEU A 212 -14.06 -6.27 -8.79
C LEU A 212 -14.80 -6.87 -10.00
N GLY A 213 -15.09 -8.17 -10.00
CA GLY A 213 -15.63 -8.89 -11.17
C GLY A 213 -14.56 -9.23 -12.21
N LEU A 214 -13.30 -9.33 -11.78
CA LEU A 214 -12.14 -9.63 -12.61
C LEU A 214 -11.66 -11.06 -12.33
N ASN A 215 -11.21 -11.74 -13.38
CA ASN A 215 -10.53 -13.03 -13.23
C ASN A 215 -9.02 -12.78 -13.11
N PRO A 216 -8.42 -13.03 -11.94
CA PRO A 216 -6.98 -12.84 -11.72
C PRO A 216 -6.13 -13.75 -12.60
#